data_AF-A0A0F9C841-F1
#
_entry.id   AF-A0A0F9C841-F1
#
_cell.length_a   1.000
_cell.length_b   1.000
_cell.length_c   1.000
_cell.angle_alpha   90.00
_cell.angle_beta   90.00
_cell.angle_gamma   90.00
#
_symmetry.space_group_name_H-M   'P 1'
#
loop_
_entity.id
_entity.type
_entity.pdbx_description
1 polymer ?
#
loop_
_entity_poly.entity_id
_entity_poly.type
_entity_poly.pdbx_seq_one_letter_code
_entity_poly.pdbx_strand_id
1 'polypeptide(L)'
;MRVMNKICSVDGCDSVMRGGKGLCSTHYQRLWRRGNLEVSNRPEGTGTIGQGYLNFTINGRRISEHRLVVERFLGRRLSPKEYIHHINGDTLDNRIENLRIVTAKTHRSHHNYLGYYTFRGSSATHRYCPRCKTIKPNSDFSKRNERRRAGYCKVCFNHYYSHRYVETCPLCNP
;
A
#
# COMPACT_ATOMS: atom_id res chain seq x y z
N MET A 1 17.37 -30.60 26.72
CA MET A 1 18.03 -30.12 25.49
C MET A 1 17.56 -28.69 25.22
N ARG A 2 18.50 -27.71 25.15
CA ARG A 2 18.19 -26.29 24.89
C ARG A 2 17.67 -26.14 23.46
N VAL A 3 16.46 -25.63 23.27
CA VAL A 3 15.98 -25.18 21.96
C VAL A 3 16.84 -23.98 21.56
N MET A 4 17.78 -24.17 20.61
CA MET A 4 18.51 -23.05 20.01
C MET A 4 17.49 -22.20 19.25
N ASN A 5 17.08 -21.06 19.82
CA ASN A 5 16.29 -20.05 19.13
C ASN A 5 17.11 -19.55 17.95
N LYS A 6 16.84 -20.08 16.75
CA LYS A 6 17.51 -19.64 15.54
C LYS A 6 17.15 -18.17 15.29
N ILE A 7 18.16 -17.30 15.26
CA ILE A 7 18.06 -15.87 14.97
C ILE A 7 17.98 -15.64 13.46
N CYS A 8 17.34 -14.55 13.03
CA CYS A 8 17.17 -14.22 11.61
C CYS A 8 18.49 -14.24 10.83
N SER A 9 18.48 -14.74 9.59
CA SER A 9 19.65 -14.76 8.71
C SER A 9 20.00 -13.40 8.08
N VAL A 10 19.37 -12.30 8.53
CA VAL A 10 19.64 -10.96 8.00
C VAL A 10 20.64 -10.32 8.94
N ASP A 11 21.73 -9.79 8.37
CA ASP A 11 22.81 -9.18 9.14
C ASP A 11 22.28 -8.04 10.03
N GLY A 12 22.72 -8.01 11.29
CA GLY A 12 22.22 -7.06 12.30
C GLY A 12 20.79 -7.28 12.79
N CYS A 13 20.19 -8.47 12.61
CA CYS A 13 18.83 -8.77 13.08
C CYS A 13 18.79 -9.85 14.17
N ASP A 14 18.57 -9.43 15.42
CA ASP A 14 18.46 -10.34 16.58
C ASP A 14 17.08 -11.00 16.75
N SER A 15 16.17 -10.81 15.79
CA SER A 15 14.81 -11.35 15.88
C SER A 15 14.79 -12.86 15.66
N VAL A 16 13.97 -13.56 16.44
CA VAL A 16 13.79 -15.02 16.30
C VAL A 16 13.18 -15.37 14.93
N MET A 17 13.75 -16.38 14.26
CA MET A 17 13.23 -16.93 13.01
C MET A 17 11.83 -17.52 13.21
N ARG A 18 10.99 -17.47 12.16
CA ARG A 18 9.76 -18.27 12.12
C ARG A 18 9.87 -19.37 11.07
N GLY A 19 9.89 -20.62 11.54
CA GLY A 19 9.93 -21.81 10.69
C GLY A 19 11.27 -22.02 9.98
N GLY A 20 11.32 -22.97 9.04
CA GLY A 20 12.55 -23.40 8.37
C GLY A 20 13.06 -22.50 7.23
N LYS A 21 12.56 -21.26 7.12
CA LYS A 21 12.86 -20.35 5.99
C LYS A 21 14.06 -19.42 6.24
N GLY A 22 14.74 -19.52 7.38
CA GLY A 22 15.91 -18.70 7.70
C GLY A 22 15.61 -17.25 8.14
N LEU A 23 14.36 -16.78 8.02
CA LEU A 23 14.00 -15.38 8.24
C LEU A 23 13.05 -15.20 9.43
N CYS A 24 13.14 -14.04 10.09
CA CYS A 24 12.11 -13.60 11.03
C CYS A 24 10.82 -13.22 10.28
N SER A 25 9.70 -13.15 11.01
CA SER A 25 8.38 -12.81 10.43
C SER A 25 8.41 -11.51 9.62
N THR A 26 9.15 -10.49 10.10
CA THR A 26 9.23 -9.17 9.48
C THR A 26 10.03 -9.22 8.19
N HIS A 27 11.20 -9.87 8.18
CA HIS A 27 12.02 -10.01 6.98
C HIS A 27 11.37 -10.91 5.93
N TYR A 28 10.71 -11.99 6.36
CA TYR A 28 9.90 -12.81 5.46
C TYR A 28 8.77 -12.01 4.81
N GLN A 29 8.07 -11.16 5.58
CA GLN A 29 7.04 -10.29 5.03
C GLN A 29 7.59 -9.19 4.10
N ARG A 30 8.76 -8.61 4.40
CA ARG A 30 9.40 -7.61 3.53
C ARG A 30 9.81 -8.22 2.20
N LEU A 31 10.46 -9.39 2.23
CA LEU A 31 10.83 -10.15 1.03
C LEU A 31 9.60 -10.44 0.17
N TRP A 32 8.52 -10.93 0.77
CA TRP A 32 7.29 -11.27 0.03
C TRP A 32 6.55 -10.05 -0.54
N ARG A 33 6.59 -8.89 0.12
CA ARG A 33 5.84 -7.69 -0.31
C ARG A 33 6.61 -6.75 -1.22
N ARG A 34 7.93 -6.62 -1.01
CA ARG A 34 8.78 -5.59 -1.62
C ARG A 34 9.98 -6.16 -2.38
N GLY A 35 10.22 -7.47 -2.30
CA GLY A 35 11.36 -8.12 -2.94
C GLY A 35 12.72 -7.83 -2.28
N ASN A 36 12.75 -7.16 -1.11
CA ASN A 36 13.99 -6.86 -0.38
C ASN A 36 13.85 -7.07 1.13
N LEU A 37 14.99 -7.24 1.79
CA LEU A 37 15.12 -7.47 3.23
C LEU A 37 15.44 -6.19 4.01
N GLU A 38 15.95 -5.17 3.32
CA GLU A 38 16.42 -3.90 3.87
C GLU A 38 15.42 -3.20 4.79
N VAL A 39 15.95 -2.61 5.86
CA VAL A 39 15.21 -1.67 6.69
C VAL A 39 15.31 -0.31 6.03
N SER A 40 14.25 0.17 5.40
CA SER A 40 14.19 1.56 4.90
C SER A 40 13.95 2.53 6.08
N ASN A 41 14.94 2.70 6.95
CA ASN A 41 14.92 3.78 7.93
C ASN A 41 15.21 5.08 7.19
N ARG A 42 14.24 5.99 7.17
CA ARG A 42 14.44 7.33 6.61
C ARG A 42 15.30 8.14 7.59
N PRO A 43 16.23 8.99 7.12
CA PRO A 43 17.03 9.83 8.00
C PRO A 43 16.14 10.66 8.93
N GLU A 44 16.62 10.92 10.14
CA GLU A 44 15.89 11.73 11.11
C GLU A 44 15.52 13.09 10.51
N GLY A 45 14.29 13.57 10.78
CA GLY A 45 13.77 14.82 10.21
C GLY A 45 13.21 14.74 8.78
N THR A 46 13.41 13.63 8.05
CA THR A 46 12.90 13.48 6.66
C THR A 46 11.46 12.95 6.57
N GLY A 47 10.77 12.93 7.71
CA GLY A 47 9.41 12.43 7.85
C GLY A 47 9.29 10.91 7.83
N THR A 48 8.15 10.39 8.26
CA THR A 48 7.83 8.96 8.31
C THR A 48 6.72 8.61 7.33
N ILE A 49 6.92 7.56 6.54
CA ILE A 49 5.84 7.05 5.68
C ILE A 49 4.91 6.19 6.54
N GLY A 50 3.65 6.59 6.64
CA GLY A 50 2.63 5.90 7.41
C GLY A 50 1.28 5.97 6.70
N GLN A 51 0.56 4.85 6.64
CA GLN A 51 -0.74 4.73 5.95
C GLN A 51 -0.74 5.21 4.49
N GLY A 52 0.42 5.17 3.80
CA GLY A 52 0.58 5.61 2.41
C GLY A 52 1.10 7.04 2.24
N TYR A 53 1.16 7.85 3.31
CA TYR A 53 1.53 9.26 3.23
C TYR A 53 2.88 9.53 3.89
N LEU A 54 3.63 10.51 3.40
CA LEU A 54 4.74 11.10 4.17
C LEU A 54 4.17 12.00 5.27
N ASN A 55 4.60 11.77 6.51
CA ASN A 55 4.15 12.52 7.67
C ASN A 55 5.34 13.16 8.39
N PHE A 56 5.13 14.36 8.90
CA PHE A 56 6.06 15.09 9.75
C PHE A 56 5.48 15.20 11.16
N THR A 57 6.34 15.24 12.17
CA THR A 57 5.97 15.64 13.52
C THR A 57 6.51 17.04 13.74
N ILE A 58 5.61 18.03 13.81
CA ILE A 58 5.97 19.44 14.01
C ILE A 58 5.32 19.85 15.33
N ASN A 59 6.12 20.28 16.32
CA ASN A 59 5.65 20.69 17.64
C ASN A 59 4.75 19.65 18.32
N GLY A 60 5.14 18.36 18.28
CA GLY A 60 4.38 17.25 18.85
C GLY A 60 3.13 16.84 18.07
N ARG A 61 2.78 17.54 16.97
CA ARG A 61 1.63 17.20 16.12
C ARG A 61 2.08 16.51 14.84
N ARG A 62 1.44 15.37 14.53
CA ARG A 62 1.63 14.68 13.26
C ARG A 62 0.84 15.35 12.14
N ILE A 63 1.51 15.73 11.05
CA ILE A 63 0.93 16.42 9.90
C ILE A 63 1.39 15.72 8.62
N SER A 64 0.48 15.49 7.68
CA SER A 64 0.83 14.90 6.38
C SER A 64 1.42 15.94 5.43
N GLU A 65 2.40 15.52 4.61
CA GLU A 65 3.11 16.39 3.66
C GLU A 65 2.16 17.09 2.68
N HIS A 66 1.25 16.34 2.05
CA HIS A 66 0.27 16.90 1.12
C HIS A 66 -0.57 18.02 1.74
N ARG A 67 -0.82 17.97 3.06
CA ARG A 67 -1.56 19.03 3.75
C ARG A 67 -0.69 20.29 3.87
N LEU A 68 0.58 20.14 4.24
CA LEU A 68 1.53 21.26 4.32
C LEU A 68 1.72 21.93 2.96
N VAL A 69 1.82 21.13 1.89
CA VAL A 69 1.97 21.64 0.53
C VAL A 69 0.77 22.51 0.13
N VAL A 70 -0.46 22.04 0.39
CA VAL A 70 -1.68 22.81 0.08
C VAL A 70 -1.83 24.03 1.00
N GLU A 71 -1.55 23.91 2.29
CA GLU A 71 -1.60 25.06 3.22
C GLU A 71 -0.62 26.17 2.82
N ARG A 72 0.59 25.80 2.40
CA ARG A 72 1.59 26.74 1.89
C ARG A 72 1.12 27.39 0.59
N PHE A 73 0.58 26.62 -0.34
CA PHE A 73 0.08 27.12 -1.62
C PHE A 73 -1.09 28.10 -1.43
N LEU A 74 -1.99 27.84 -0.47
CA LEU A 74 -3.12 28.73 -0.17
C LEU A 74 -2.76 29.94 0.68
N GLY A 75 -1.58 29.95 1.33
CA GLY A 75 -1.22 30.98 2.31
C GLY A 75 -2.09 30.97 3.58
N ARG A 76 -2.88 29.91 3.81
CA ARG A 76 -3.72 29.75 5.01
C ARG A 76 -3.76 28.30 5.48
N ARG A 77 -4.07 28.11 6.76
CA ARG A 77 -4.32 26.77 7.30
C ARG A 77 -5.62 26.18 6.73
N LEU A 78 -5.59 24.87 6.49
CA LEU A 78 -6.78 24.13 6.14
C LEU A 78 -7.59 23.85 7.41
N SER A 79 -8.90 23.94 7.29
CA SER A 79 -9.85 23.50 8.32
C SER A 79 -9.77 21.98 8.51
N PRO A 80 -10.09 21.43 9.69
CA PRO A 80 -10.21 19.98 9.89
C PRO A 80 -11.24 19.30 8.97
N LYS A 81 -12.20 20.06 8.41
CA LYS A 81 -13.22 19.57 7.48
C LYS A 81 -12.78 19.57 6.01
N GLU A 82 -11.64 20.21 5.71
CA GLU A 82 -11.01 20.23 4.39
C GLU A 82 -10.02 19.06 4.28
N TYR A 83 -10.38 18.08 3.44
CA TYR A 83 -9.59 16.89 3.14
C TYR A 83 -8.88 17.08 1.81
N ILE A 84 -7.68 16.52 1.68
CA ILE A 84 -6.93 16.53 0.42
C ILE A 84 -7.09 15.18 -0.25
N HIS A 85 -7.47 15.20 -1.52
CA HIS A 85 -7.60 14.05 -2.38
C HIS A 85 -6.55 14.09 -3.48
N HIS A 86 -5.76 13.02 -3.60
CA HIS A 86 -4.83 12.79 -4.71
C HIS A 86 -5.62 12.29 -5.93
N ILE A 87 -5.63 13.09 -7.00
CA ILE A 87 -6.43 12.82 -8.21
C ILE A 87 -5.96 11.53 -8.90
N ASN A 88 -4.64 11.31 -8.99
CA ASN A 88 -4.05 10.09 -9.57
C ASN A 88 -4.01 8.89 -8.62
N GLY A 89 -4.38 9.06 -7.34
CA GLY A 89 -4.34 8.03 -6.31
C GLY A 89 -2.95 7.67 -5.78
N ASP A 90 -1.88 8.28 -6.29
CA ASP A 90 -0.54 8.18 -5.72
C ASP A 90 -0.42 9.15 -4.54
N THR A 91 -0.42 8.58 -3.34
CA THR A 91 -0.38 9.32 -2.07
C THR A 91 0.98 9.99 -1.79
N LEU A 92 1.99 9.73 -2.61
CA LEU A 92 3.31 10.35 -2.54
C LEU A 92 3.52 11.44 -3.62
N ASP A 93 2.66 11.54 -4.63
CA ASP A 93 2.70 12.60 -5.63
C ASP A 93 1.98 13.86 -5.12
N ASN A 94 2.73 14.74 -4.46
CA ASN A 94 2.20 15.93 -3.81
C ASN A 94 2.27 17.20 -4.68
N ARG A 95 2.40 17.07 -6.00
CA ARG A 95 2.32 18.23 -6.91
C ARG A 95 0.94 18.87 -6.84
N ILE A 96 0.86 20.20 -6.84
CA ILE A 96 -0.38 20.94 -6.61
C ILE A 96 -1.47 20.56 -7.60
N GLU A 97 -1.12 20.35 -8.87
CA GLU A 97 -2.06 19.90 -9.91
C GLU A 97 -2.67 18.52 -9.65
N ASN A 98 -2.04 17.70 -8.82
CA ASN A 98 -2.52 16.36 -8.44
C ASN A 98 -3.36 16.37 -7.14
N LEU A 99 -3.50 17.51 -6.47
CA LEU A 99 -4.20 17.62 -5.18
C LEU A 99 -5.51 18.38 -5.32
N ARG A 100 -6.56 17.88 -4.66
CA ARG A 100 -7.88 18.55 -4.61
C ARG A 100 -8.41 18.65 -3.20
N ILE A 101 -8.89 19.83 -2.82
CA ILE A 101 -9.60 20.03 -1.55
C ILE A 101 -11.03 19.51 -1.71
N VAL A 102 -11.45 18.64 -0.81
CA VAL A 102 -12.77 18.03 -0.77
C VAL A 102 -13.32 18.03 0.65
N THR A 103 -14.64 18.03 0.81
CA THR A 103 -15.30 17.82 2.11
C THR A 103 -15.23 16.35 2.52
N ALA A 104 -15.47 16.03 3.81
CA ALA A 104 -15.59 14.64 4.27
C ALA A 104 -16.62 13.83 3.47
N LYS A 105 -17.78 14.44 3.16
CA LYS A 105 -18.88 13.81 2.43
C LYS A 105 -18.45 13.51 0.99
N THR A 106 -17.86 14.49 0.31
CA THR A 106 -17.35 14.31 -1.05
C THR A 106 -16.17 13.37 -1.11
N HIS A 107 -15.26 13.39 -0.13
CA HIS A 107 -14.16 12.43 -0.05
C HIS A 107 -14.70 11.00 0.04
N ARG A 108 -15.67 10.75 0.93
CA ARG A 108 -16.36 9.44 1.02
C ARG A 108 -17.11 9.09 -0.25
N SER A 109 -17.74 10.05 -0.93
CA SER A 109 -18.42 9.80 -2.21
C SER A 109 -17.45 9.65 -3.38
N HIS A 110 -16.25 10.21 -3.36
CA HIS A 110 -15.22 9.91 -4.37
C HIS A 110 -14.78 8.44 -4.27
N HIS A 111 -14.75 7.89 -3.04
CA HIS A 111 -14.55 6.46 -2.81
C HIS A 111 -15.77 5.60 -3.20
N ASN A 112 -17.00 6.15 -3.22
CA ASN A 112 -18.23 5.38 -3.45
C ASN A 112 -18.87 5.56 -4.86
N TYR A 113 -18.74 6.73 -5.48
CA TYR A 113 -19.50 7.17 -6.67
C TYR A 113 -18.59 7.40 -7.89
N LEU A 114 -17.31 7.74 -7.67
CA LEU A 114 -16.36 7.98 -8.77
C LEU A 114 -15.26 6.92 -8.88
N GLY A 115 -15.31 5.84 -8.09
CA GLY A 115 -14.39 4.72 -8.26
C GLY A 115 -12.91 5.11 -8.12
N TYR A 116 -12.59 6.17 -7.38
CA TYR A 116 -11.18 6.49 -7.11
C TYR A 116 -10.60 5.41 -6.20
N TYR A 117 -9.64 4.69 -6.77
CA TYR A 117 -9.09 3.46 -6.27
C TYR A 117 -8.34 3.69 -4.98
N THR A 118 -8.98 3.44 -3.83
CA THR A 118 -8.17 3.12 -2.65
C THR A 118 -7.33 1.89 -3.01
N PHE A 119 -6.11 1.79 -2.50
CA PHE A 119 -5.28 0.57 -2.66
C PHE A 119 -5.97 -0.68 -2.06
N ARG A 120 -7.08 -0.49 -1.32
CA ARG A 120 -8.02 -1.52 -0.82
C ARG A 120 -9.34 -1.58 -1.62
N GLY A 121 -9.41 -0.86 -2.73
CA GLY A 121 -10.60 -0.31 -3.38
C GLY A 121 -11.24 -1.25 -4.38
N SER A 122 -12.37 -1.77 -3.97
CA SER A 122 -13.36 -2.36 -4.86
C SER A 122 -14.53 -1.37 -4.91
N SER A 123 -14.93 -0.94 -6.10
CA SER A 123 -16.23 -0.31 -6.30
C SER A 123 -17.29 -1.38 -6.55
N ALA A 124 -18.56 -0.98 -6.62
CA ALA A 124 -19.66 -1.89 -6.94
C ALA A 124 -19.47 -2.58 -8.31
N THR A 125 -18.76 -1.94 -9.25
CA THR A 125 -18.61 -2.41 -10.63
C THR A 125 -17.19 -2.85 -10.99
N HIS A 126 -16.17 -2.32 -10.32
CA HIS A 126 -14.76 -2.50 -10.67
C HIS A 126 -13.89 -2.78 -9.45
N ARG A 127 -12.73 -3.39 -9.68
CA ARG A 127 -11.77 -3.69 -8.63
C ARG A 127 -10.33 -3.62 -9.13
N TYR A 128 -9.45 -3.16 -8.25
CA TYR A 128 -8.01 -3.15 -8.47
C TYR A 128 -7.42 -4.56 -8.31
N CYS A 129 -6.60 -4.98 -9.28
CA CYS A 129 -5.80 -6.19 -9.16
C CYS A 129 -4.35 -5.82 -8.77
N PRO A 130 -3.88 -6.18 -7.55
CA PRO A 130 -2.54 -5.80 -7.08
C PRO A 130 -1.39 -6.50 -7.82
N ARG A 131 -1.67 -7.50 -8.66
CA ARG A 131 -0.65 -8.23 -9.41
C ARG A 131 -0.33 -7.58 -10.75
N CYS A 132 -1.34 -7.26 -11.56
CA CYS A 132 -1.14 -6.53 -12.81
C CYS A 132 -1.25 -5.00 -12.65
N LYS A 133 -1.53 -4.52 -11.43
CA LYS A 133 -1.68 -3.10 -11.10
C LYS A 133 -2.73 -2.38 -11.96
N THR A 134 -3.74 -3.11 -12.42
CA THR A 134 -4.82 -2.57 -13.27
C THR A 134 -6.17 -2.72 -12.58
N ILE A 135 -7.07 -1.81 -12.91
CA ILE A 135 -8.47 -1.91 -12.52
C ILE A 135 -9.25 -2.66 -13.60
N LYS A 136 -10.09 -3.58 -13.15
CA LYS A 136 -10.91 -4.41 -14.03
C LYS A 136 -12.34 -4.49 -13.52
N PRO A 137 -13.32 -4.77 -14.39
CA PRO A 137 -14.69 -4.99 -13.96
C PRO A 137 -14.78 -6.19 -13.01
N ASN A 138 -15.78 -6.21 -12.14
CA ASN A 138 -15.98 -7.30 -11.17
C ASN A 138 -16.17 -8.68 -11.81
N SER A 139 -16.59 -8.72 -13.09
CA SER A 139 -16.66 -9.92 -13.93
C SER A 139 -15.30 -10.59 -14.14
N ASP A 140 -14.22 -9.81 -14.14
CA ASP A 140 -12.85 -10.28 -14.35
C ASP A 140 -12.26 -10.93 -13.10
N PHE A 141 -13.05 -11.09 -12.04
CA PHE A 141 -12.61 -11.74 -10.82
C PHE A 141 -13.57 -12.83 -10.37
N SER A 142 -13.00 -13.98 -10.01
CA SER A 142 -13.76 -15.14 -9.53
C SER A 142 -14.49 -14.82 -8.22
N LYS A 143 -15.75 -15.25 -8.12
CA LYS A 143 -16.51 -15.23 -6.85
C LYS A 143 -15.87 -16.26 -5.91
N ARG A 144 -15.62 -15.87 -4.65
CA ARG A 144 -15.26 -16.83 -3.58
C ARG A 144 -16.50 -17.29 -2.83
N ASN A 145 -17.47 -16.40 -2.68
CA ASN A 145 -18.81 -16.68 -2.19
C ASN A 145 -19.75 -15.56 -2.70
N GLU A 146 -21.01 -15.57 -2.27
CA GLU A 146 -22.00 -14.56 -2.67
C GLU A 146 -21.56 -13.12 -2.37
N ARG A 147 -20.80 -12.91 -1.29
CA ARG A 147 -20.43 -11.58 -0.77
C ARG A 147 -19.00 -11.15 -1.08
N ARG A 148 -18.12 -12.06 -1.52
CA ARG A 148 -16.67 -11.82 -1.66
C ARG A 148 -16.13 -12.37 -2.98
N ARG A 149 -15.23 -11.61 -3.60
CA ARG A 149 -14.50 -12.01 -4.82
C ARG A 149 -13.00 -12.16 -4.57
N ALA A 150 -12.29 -12.91 -5.39
CA ALA A 150 -10.87 -13.26 -5.23
C ALA A 150 -9.91 -12.04 -5.24
N GLY A 151 -8.79 -12.05 -4.52
CA GLY A 151 -7.87 -10.89 -4.47
C GLY A 151 -7.23 -10.48 -5.81
N TYR A 152 -7.18 -11.38 -6.79
CA TYR A 152 -6.57 -11.18 -8.11
C TYR A 152 -7.59 -11.40 -9.24
N CYS A 153 -7.39 -10.75 -10.39
CA CYS A 153 -8.20 -11.01 -11.57
C CYS A 153 -7.99 -12.46 -12.04
N LYS A 154 -8.95 -13.01 -12.79
CA LYS A 154 -8.94 -14.39 -13.30
C LYS A 154 -7.63 -14.72 -14.02
N VAL A 155 -7.13 -13.80 -14.85
CA VAL A 155 -5.87 -13.96 -15.59
C VAL A 155 -4.68 -14.09 -14.64
N CYS A 156 -4.49 -13.13 -13.72
CA CYS A 156 -3.40 -13.18 -12.75
C CYS A 156 -3.52 -14.37 -11.78
N PHE A 157 -4.75 -14.77 -11.43
CA PHE A 157 -5.01 -15.94 -10.61
C PHE A 157 -4.58 -17.21 -11.36
N ASN A 158 -5.07 -17.43 -12.57
CA ASN A 158 -4.73 -18.60 -13.38
C ASN A 158 -3.24 -18.68 -13.66
N HIS A 159 -2.63 -17.55 -14.03
CA HIS A 159 -1.19 -17.46 -14.28
C HIS A 159 -0.37 -17.84 -13.03
N TYR A 160 -0.74 -17.33 -11.85
CA TYR A 160 -0.09 -17.73 -10.60
C TYR A 160 -0.20 -19.24 -10.36
N TYR A 161 -1.39 -19.83 -10.52
CA TYR A 161 -1.56 -21.27 -10.26
C TYR A 161 -0.88 -22.17 -11.29
N SER A 162 -0.77 -21.74 -12.56
CA SER A 162 -0.06 -22.50 -13.59
C SER A 162 1.45 -22.37 -13.50
N HIS A 163 1.98 -21.30 -12.90
CA HIS A 163 3.42 -21.02 -12.86
C HIS A 163 4.02 -21.08 -11.45
N ARG A 164 3.25 -21.45 -10.42
CA ARG A 164 3.73 -21.51 -9.02
C ARG A 164 4.83 -22.53 -8.74
N TYR A 165 5.07 -23.46 -9.67
CA TYR A 165 6.10 -24.48 -9.59
C TYR A 165 7.21 -24.29 -10.63
N VAL A 166 7.15 -23.21 -11.42
CA VAL A 166 8.17 -22.88 -12.42
C VAL A 166 9.21 -21.99 -11.75
N GLU A 167 10.49 -22.32 -11.93
CA GLU A 167 11.60 -21.65 -11.22
C GLU A 167 11.74 -20.16 -11.58
N THR A 168 11.45 -19.79 -12.83
CA THR A 168 11.51 -18.41 -13.30
C THR A 168 10.27 -18.06 -14.11
N CYS A 169 9.56 -16.99 -13.74
CA CYS A 169 8.43 -16.50 -14.50
C CYS A 169 8.45 -14.95 -14.60
N PRO A 170 8.62 -14.39 -15.82
CA PRO A 170 8.82 -12.95 -16.03
C PRO A 170 7.60 -12.09 -15.67
N LEU A 171 6.42 -12.69 -15.51
CA LEU A 171 5.19 -12.03 -15.09
C LEU A 171 4.90 -12.19 -13.58
N CYS A 172 5.59 -13.12 -12.91
CA CYS A 172 5.41 -13.39 -11.49
C CYS A 172 6.42 -12.66 -10.60
N ASN A 173 7.57 -12.30 -11.14
CA ASN A 173 8.65 -11.59 -10.46
C ASN A 173 9.29 -10.56 -11.43
N PRO A 174 8.63 -9.41 -11.67
CA PRO A 174 9.20 -8.32 -12.46
C PRO A 174 10.32 -7.58 -11.72
#